data_AF-X1FBE7-F1
#
_entry.id   AF-X1FBE7-F1
#
_cell.length_a   1.000
_cell.length_b   1.000
_cell.length_c   1.000
_cell.angle_alpha   90.00
_cell.angle_beta   90.00
_cell.angle_gamma   90.00
#
_symmetry.space_group_name_H-M   'P 1'
#
loop_
_entity.id
_entity.type
_entity.pdbx_description
1 polymer ?
#
loop_
_entity_poly.entity_id
_entity_poly.type
_entity_poly.pdbx_seq_one_letter_code
_entity_poly.pdbx_strand_id
1 'polypeptide(L)'
;MAKKRALGADIVVTNYAYALNELNYIGRMKRPLMVLDEAHRVERELMSWVNISINRKLLGKYDIRVPTLKGLTRWKTWATAILPRIGDILTQLTAQAKTFNWDRSFMKDCQRLDRAYKEIGRLAGLKETWLEEYRPWSVQFKPVWVSKYAHPYLFGHCDMALLMSATPPFPQTLGIQDHGTIEVPSTFPVHNRPFVNVASVKLNRKTLEAQLPKVVSECDRLISKHRAEGHKGIIHTVSYRIRDHLLAYSSHQDIMVTHDQKDRSEILAEFMESEGPRV
;
A
#
# COMPACT_ATOMS: atom_id res chain seq x y z
N MET A 1 12.26 8.98 22.60
CA MET A 1 13.60 8.39 22.79
C MET A 1 14.14 7.71 21.54
N ALA A 2 13.41 6.81 20.87
CA ALA A 2 13.87 6.10 19.67
C ALA A 2 14.33 7.03 18.53
N LYS A 3 13.59 8.10 18.23
CA LYS A 3 13.96 9.07 17.19
C LYS A 3 15.30 9.79 17.43
N LYS A 4 15.58 10.20 18.68
CA LYS A 4 16.85 10.85 19.03
C LYS A 4 18.03 9.89 18.85
N ARG A 5 17.83 8.61 19.19
CA ARG A 5 18.83 7.55 18.95
C ARG A 5 19.05 7.32 17.44
N ALA A 6 17.97 7.24 16.66
CA ALA A 6 18.05 7.04 15.21
C ALA A 6 18.83 8.17 14.50
N LEU A 7 18.69 9.42 14.95
CA LEU A 7 19.42 10.55 14.35
C LEU A 7 20.94 10.44 14.50
N GLY A 8 21.42 9.87 15.61
CA GLY A 8 22.84 9.67 15.88
C GLY A 8 23.35 8.27 15.61
N ALA A 9 22.51 7.39 15.03
CA ALA A 9 22.90 6.03 14.68
C ALA A 9 23.42 5.97 13.24
N ASP A 10 24.44 5.14 13.03
CA ASP A 10 25.01 4.88 11.70
C ASP A 10 24.01 4.16 10.78
N ILE A 11 23.20 3.26 11.36
CA ILE A 11 22.19 2.47 10.66
C ILE A 11 20.82 2.76 11.27
N VAL A 12 19.84 3.01 10.41
CA VAL A 12 18.45 3.18 10.81
C VAL A 12 17.54 2.37 9.90
N VAL A 13 16.66 1.56 10.50
CA VAL A 13 15.67 0.75 9.80
C VAL A 13 14.29 1.33 10.02
N THR A 14 13.55 1.56 8.94
CA THR A 14 12.21 2.14 8.95
C THR A 14 11.36 1.54 7.83
N ASN A 15 10.04 1.63 7.95
CA ASN A 15 9.17 1.40 6.80
C ASN A 15 9.17 2.61 5.84
N TYR A 16 8.74 2.40 4.60
CA TYR A 16 8.67 3.43 3.55
C TYR A 16 7.87 4.67 3.96
N ALA A 17 6.69 4.49 4.57
CA ALA A 17 5.83 5.60 4.95
C ALA A 17 6.49 6.54 5.98
N TYR A 18 7.21 5.97 6.96
CA TYR A 18 7.95 6.73 7.95
C TYR A 18 9.18 7.41 7.33
N ALA A 19 9.95 6.69 6.50
CA ALA A 19 11.09 7.25 5.78
C ALA A 19 10.68 8.45 4.92
N LEU A 20 9.68 8.30 4.05
CA LEU A 20 9.18 9.38 3.20
C LEU A 20 8.70 10.58 4.02
N ASN A 21 8.09 10.36 5.18
CA ASN A 21 7.69 11.44 6.07
C ASN A 21 8.88 12.22 6.65
N GLU A 22 9.85 11.52 7.23
CA GLU A 22 11.02 12.16 7.82
C GLU A 22 11.89 12.85 6.78
N LEU A 23 12.11 12.24 5.61
CA LEU A 23 12.92 12.80 4.54
C LEU A 23 12.34 14.10 3.99
N ASN A 24 11.01 14.16 3.79
CA ASN A 24 10.39 15.26 3.07
C ASN A 24 9.87 16.39 3.97
N TYR A 25 9.56 16.13 5.25
CA TYR A 25 9.06 17.18 6.16
C TYR A 25 10.09 17.65 7.18
N ILE A 26 11.05 16.80 7.56
CA ILE A 26 11.99 17.07 8.66
C ILE A 26 13.42 17.19 8.15
N GLY A 27 13.79 16.40 7.14
CA GLY A 27 15.06 16.52 6.41
C GLY A 27 16.29 16.05 7.17
N ARG A 28 16.14 15.48 8.38
CA ARG A 28 17.25 15.07 9.26
C ARG A 28 17.72 13.63 9.05
N MET A 29 17.09 12.91 8.13
CA MET A 29 17.30 11.49 7.88
C MET A 29 17.98 11.21 6.53
N LYS A 30 18.58 12.23 5.90
CA LYS A 30 19.43 12.00 4.73
C LYS A 30 20.60 11.10 5.10
N ARG A 31 20.96 10.18 4.22
CA ARG A 31 22.00 9.17 4.44
C ARG A 31 22.79 8.98 3.13
N PRO A 32 24.11 8.75 3.18
CA PRO A 32 24.89 8.50 1.97
C PRO A 32 24.36 7.29 1.19
N LEU A 33 23.99 6.22 1.90
CA LEU A 33 23.41 5.01 1.33
C LEU A 33 21.98 4.80 1.83
N MET A 34 21.06 4.55 0.89
CA MET A 34 19.70 4.10 1.18
C MET A 34 19.51 2.68 0.66
N VAL A 35 19.17 1.74 1.54
CA VAL A 35 18.83 0.36 1.16
C VAL A 35 17.30 0.23 1.12
N LEU A 36 16.78 -0.09 -0.06
CA LEU A 36 15.36 -0.26 -0.33
C LEU A 36 15.06 -1.75 -0.46
N ASP A 37 14.69 -2.36 0.66
CA ASP A 37 14.25 -3.75 0.69
C ASP A 37 12.86 -3.92 0.07
N GLU A 38 12.62 -5.07 -0.55
CA GLU A 38 11.46 -5.36 -1.38
C GLU A 38 11.15 -4.24 -2.40
N ALA A 39 12.19 -3.84 -3.14
CA ALA A 39 12.19 -2.68 -4.02
C ALA A 39 11.06 -2.70 -5.07
N HIS A 40 10.50 -3.88 -5.38
CA HIS A 40 9.31 -4.03 -6.24
C HIS A 40 8.10 -3.22 -5.74
N ARG A 41 8.08 -2.84 -4.46
CA ARG A 41 7.02 -2.04 -3.83
C ARG A 41 7.25 -0.53 -3.93
N VAL A 42 8.46 -0.06 -4.23
CA VAL A 42 8.84 1.37 -4.16
C VAL A 42 7.87 2.23 -4.97
N GLU A 43 7.49 1.78 -6.17
CA GLU A 43 6.54 2.49 -7.02
C GLU A 43 5.19 2.68 -6.34
N ARG A 44 4.66 1.64 -5.69
CA ARG A 44 3.39 1.69 -4.96
C ARG A 44 3.46 2.61 -3.75
N GLU A 45 4.55 2.55 -2.99
CA GLU A 45 4.76 3.38 -1.81
C GLU A 45 4.88 4.86 -2.20
N LEU A 46 5.62 5.16 -3.27
CA LEU A 46 5.68 6.51 -3.84
C LEU A 46 4.33 6.97 -4.39
N MET A 47 3.59 6.11 -5.10
CA MET A 47 2.25 6.43 -5.62
C MET A 47 1.30 6.78 -4.47
N SER A 48 1.34 6.01 -3.39
CA SER A 48 0.57 6.26 -2.16
C SER A 48 0.98 7.58 -1.50
N TRP A 49 2.27 7.89 -1.48
CA TRP A 49 2.82 9.11 -0.92
C TRP A 49 2.41 10.38 -1.69
N VAL A 50 2.46 10.33 -3.02
CA VAL A 50 2.14 11.50 -3.85
C VAL A 50 0.65 11.70 -4.05
N ASN A 51 -0.14 10.63 -3.94
CA ASN A 51 -1.59 10.64 -4.10
C ASN A 51 -2.26 11.75 -3.27
N ILE A 52 -3.20 12.46 -3.88
CA ILE A 52 -4.03 13.46 -3.19
C ILE A 52 -5.36 12.81 -2.88
N SER A 53 -5.85 12.93 -1.63
CA SER A 53 -7.09 12.27 -1.22
C SER A 53 -8.06 13.25 -0.55
N ILE A 54 -9.07 13.69 -1.30
CA ILE A 54 -10.14 14.53 -0.76
C ILE A 54 -11.13 13.66 0.01
N ASN A 55 -11.14 13.79 1.34
CA ASN A 55 -12.04 13.05 2.22
C ASN A 55 -13.37 13.79 2.43
N ARG A 56 -14.48 13.18 2.00
CA ARG A 56 -15.83 13.76 2.09
C ARG A 56 -16.29 13.93 3.55
N LYS A 57 -16.02 12.95 4.41
CA LYS A 57 -16.43 12.98 5.82
C LYS A 57 -15.70 14.07 6.60
N LEU A 58 -14.40 14.23 6.36
CA LEU A 58 -13.58 15.26 7.02
C LEU A 58 -14.07 16.66 6.66
N LEU A 59 -14.21 16.96 5.36
CA LEU A 59 -14.65 18.28 4.90
C LEU A 59 -16.12 18.57 5.27
N GLY A 60 -16.95 17.54 5.31
CA GLY A 60 -18.34 17.64 5.77
C GLY A 60 -18.49 18.09 7.23
N LYS A 61 -17.51 17.80 8.12
CA LYS A 61 -17.49 18.32 9.50
C LYS A 61 -17.41 19.86 9.58
N TYR A 62 -16.96 20.50 8.50
CA TYR A 62 -16.76 21.94 8.41
C TYR A 62 -17.70 22.58 7.38
N ASP A 63 -18.83 21.93 7.10
CA ASP A 63 -19.85 22.37 6.13
C ASP A 63 -19.32 22.58 4.70
N ILE A 64 -18.25 21.85 4.34
CA ILE A 64 -17.70 21.86 3.00
C ILE A 64 -18.19 20.62 2.26
N ARG A 65 -19.11 20.84 1.32
CA ARG A 65 -19.61 19.80 0.43
C ARG A 65 -18.60 19.52 -0.68
N VAL A 66 -18.05 18.32 -0.69
CA VAL A 66 -17.23 17.82 -1.81
C VAL A 66 -18.13 17.50 -3.00
N PRO A 67 -17.93 18.10 -4.17
CA PRO A 67 -18.78 17.87 -5.33
C PRO A 67 -18.54 16.49 -5.94
N THR A 68 -19.36 16.14 -6.92
CA THR A 68 -19.11 15.04 -7.84
C THR A 68 -18.85 15.64 -9.21
N LEU A 69 -17.58 15.82 -9.53
CA LEU A 69 -17.13 16.37 -10.82
C LEU A 69 -16.56 15.24 -11.67
N LYS A 70 -16.38 15.51 -12.96
CA LYS A 70 -15.60 14.67 -13.88
C LYS A 70 -14.56 15.55 -14.55
N GLY A 71 -13.32 15.10 -14.61
CA GLY A 71 -12.23 15.81 -15.25
C GLY A 71 -11.45 16.72 -14.31
N LEU A 72 -10.13 16.60 -14.40
CA LEU A 72 -9.15 17.27 -13.54
C LEU A 72 -9.30 18.79 -13.56
N THR A 73 -9.60 19.40 -14.70
CA THR A 73 -9.78 20.85 -14.82
C THR A 73 -10.87 21.37 -13.88
N ARG A 74 -12.02 20.69 -13.82
CA ARG A 74 -13.13 21.10 -12.93
C ARG A 74 -12.73 20.94 -11.47
N TRP A 75 -11.99 19.88 -11.15
CA TRP A 75 -11.45 19.66 -9.82
C TRP A 75 -10.44 20.73 -9.40
N LYS A 76 -9.58 21.18 -10.32
CA LYS A 76 -8.65 22.31 -10.08
C LYS A 76 -9.39 23.61 -9.83
N THR A 77 -10.44 23.90 -10.60
CA THR A 77 -11.29 25.09 -10.38
C THR A 77 -11.96 25.04 -9.01
N TRP A 78 -12.56 23.91 -8.65
CA TRP A 78 -13.17 23.73 -7.33
C TRP A 78 -12.14 23.87 -6.21
N ALA A 79 -10.97 23.25 -6.36
CA ALA A 79 -9.88 23.32 -5.39
C ALA A 79 -9.43 24.77 -5.17
N THR A 80 -9.25 25.53 -6.25
CA THR A 80 -8.90 26.96 -6.19
C THR A 80 -9.96 27.78 -5.46
N ALA A 81 -11.24 27.53 -5.73
CA ALA A 81 -12.35 28.26 -5.13
C ALA A 81 -12.55 27.95 -3.64
N ILE A 82 -12.29 26.71 -3.20
CA ILE A 82 -12.54 26.29 -1.81
C ILE A 82 -11.36 26.58 -0.86
N LEU A 83 -10.15 26.76 -1.40
CA LEU A 83 -8.94 26.99 -0.60
C LEU A 83 -9.05 28.16 0.37
N PRO A 84 -9.52 29.36 -0.02
CA PRO A 84 -9.65 30.49 0.91
C PRO A 84 -10.51 30.14 2.13
N ARG A 85 -11.68 29.51 1.90
CA ARG A 85 -12.60 29.10 2.96
C ARG A 85 -11.96 28.09 3.92
N ILE A 86 -11.20 27.10 3.42
CA ILE A 86 -10.50 26.15 4.29
C ILE A 86 -9.40 26.86 5.10
N GLY A 87 -8.70 27.81 4.47
CA GLY A 87 -7.68 28.63 5.14
C GLY A 87 -8.24 29.48 6.27
N ASP A 88 -9.41 30.09 6.07
CA ASP A 88 -10.11 30.86 7.12
C ASP A 88 -10.50 29.97 8.31
N ILE A 89 -11.06 28.78 8.04
CA ILE A 89 -11.41 27.81 9.08
C ILE A 89 -10.16 27.38 9.86
N LEU A 90 -9.05 27.09 9.16
CA LEU A 90 -7.78 26.72 9.83
C LEU A 90 -7.24 27.86 10.70
N THR A 91 -7.37 29.11 10.26
CA THR A 91 -6.95 30.28 11.03
C THR A 91 -7.77 30.41 12.31
N GLN A 92 -9.09 30.26 12.22
CA GLN A 92 -10.00 30.27 13.38
C GLN A 92 -9.69 29.13 14.36
N LEU A 93 -9.53 27.90 13.86
CA LEU A 93 -9.19 26.74 14.70
C LEU A 93 -7.83 26.91 15.39
N THR A 94 -6.84 27.47 14.69
CA THR A 94 -5.51 27.72 15.27
C THR A 94 -5.55 28.80 16.35
N ALA A 95 -6.37 29.84 16.17
CA ALA A 95 -6.58 30.86 17.19
C ALA A 95 -7.25 30.27 18.44
N GLN A 96 -8.31 29.47 18.24
CA GLN A 96 -8.99 28.76 19.33
C GLN A 96 -8.04 27.80 20.07
N ALA A 97 -7.19 27.08 19.33
CA ALA A 97 -6.21 26.14 19.87
C ALA A 97 -5.22 26.77 20.87
N LYS A 98 -4.93 28.08 20.73
CA LYS A 98 -4.02 28.81 21.62
C LYS A 98 -4.68 29.26 22.93
N THR A 99 -6.01 29.41 22.93
CA THR A 99 -6.76 30.01 24.05
C THR A 99 -7.25 28.99 25.07
N PHE A 100 -7.44 27.73 24.67
CA PHE A 100 -7.97 26.67 25.53
C PHE A 100 -7.09 25.42 25.50
N ASN A 101 -7.14 24.63 26.59
CA ASN A 101 -6.49 23.32 26.64
C ASN A 101 -7.39 22.27 25.99
N TRP A 102 -7.22 22.09 24.67
CA TRP A 102 -8.06 21.17 23.89
C TRP A 102 -7.68 19.71 24.05
N ASP A 103 -8.66 18.84 23.82
CA ASP A 103 -8.42 17.40 23.83
C ASP A 103 -7.55 16.94 22.63
N ARG A 104 -7.06 15.71 22.73
CA ARG A 104 -6.24 15.08 21.67
C ARG A 104 -7.02 14.88 20.37
N SER A 105 -8.35 14.83 20.41
CA SER A 105 -9.22 14.61 19.26
C SER A 105 -9.27 15.85 18.37
N PHE A 106 -9.48 17.01 18.98
CA PHE A 106 -9.51 18.31 18.32
C PHE A 106 -8.19 18.61 17.60
N MET A 107 -7.05 18.37 18.26
CA MET A 107 -5.73 18.56 17.66
C MET A 107 -5.51 17.66 16.44
N LYS A 108 -6.00 16.42 16.48
CA LYS A 108 -5.93 15.50 15.33
C LYS A 108 -6.80 15.97 14.17
N ASP A 109 -8.01 16.47 14.44
CA ASP A 109 -8.89 16.99 13.40
C ASP A 109 -8.31 18.26 12.75
N CYS A 110 -7.69 19.16 13.53
CA CYS A 110 -6.94 20.32 13.00
C CYS A 110 -5.80 19.89 12.07
N GLN A 111 -4.98 18.92 12.50
CA GLN A 111 -3.89 18.37 11.67
C GLN A 111 -4.40 17.70 10.39
N ARG A 112 -5.55 17.03 10.45
CA ARG A 112 -6.20 16.43 9.27
C ARG A 112 -6.70 17.48 8.30
N LEU A 113 -7.31 18.55 8.80
CA LEU A 113 -7.76 19.66 7.96
C LEU A 113 -6.59 20.43 7.34
N ASP A 114 -5.51 20.67 8.08
CA ASP A 114 -4.28 21.29 7.56
C ASP A 114 -3.66 20.44 6.43
N ARG A 115 -3.62 19.12 6.62
CA ARG A 115 -3.22 18.20 5.55
C ARG A 115 -4.14 18.29 4.33
N ALA A 116 -5.46 18.30 4.54
CA ALA A 116 -6.43 18.43 3.46
C ALA A 116 -6.26 19.76 2.70
N TYR A 117 -6.01 20.86 3.40
CA TYR A 117 -5.71 22.16 2.81
C TYR A 117 -4.47 22.09 1.89
N LYS A 118 -3.38 21.51 2.37
CA LYS A 118 -2.14 21.32 1.59
C LYS A 118 -2.36 20.43 0.36
N GLU A 119 -3.11 19.34 0.52
CA GLU A 119 -3.45 18.43 -0.57
C GLU A 119 -4.35 19.09 -1.63
N ILE A 120 -5.36 19.84 -1.22
CA ILE A 120 -6.23 20.60 -2.13
C ILE A 120 -5.45 21.73 -2.81
N GLY A 121 -4.52 22.36 -2.09
CA GLY A 121 -3.58 23.35 -2.64
C GLY A 121 -2.74 22.76 -3.75
N ARG A 122 -2.16 21.58 -3.50
CA ARG A 122 -1.44 20.81 -4.52
C ARG A 122 -2.33 20.48 -5.72
N LEU A 123 -3.58 20.04 -5.48
CA LEU A 123 -4.53 19.75 -6.55
C LEU A 123 -4.76 20.97 -7.44
N ALA A 124 -5.04 22.14 -6.86
CA ALA A 124 -5.25 23.39 -7.59
C ALA A 124 -4.04 23.73 -8.49
N GLY A 125 -2.83 23.51 -7.99
CA GLY A 125 -1.56 23.78 -8.68
C GLY A 125 -1.07 22.68 -9.63
N LEU A 126 -1.77 21.56 -9.79
CA LEU A 126 -1.27 20.45 -10.63
C LEU A 126 -1.10 20.89 -12.08
N LYS A 127 0.11 20.73 -12.62
CA LYS A 127 0.43 21.01 -14.03
C LYS A 127 0.23 19.81 -14.95
N GLU A 128 0.20 18.61 -14.38
CA GLU A 128 0.18 17.34 -15.10
C GLU A 128 -1.19 16.68 -15.07
N THR A 129 -1.44 15.78 -16.02
CA THR A 129 -2.63 14.94 -16.01
C THR A 129 -2.50 13.83 -14.97
N TRP A 130 -3.37 13.87 -13.98
CA TRP A 130 -3.55 12.84 -12.96
C TRP A 130 -4.90 12.13 -13.19
N LEU A 131 -4.96 10.85 -12.83
CA LEU A 131 -6.18 10.05 -12.88
C LEU A 131 -7.03 10.28 -11.64
N GLU A 132 -8.34 10.32 -11.84
CA GLU A 132 -9.34 10.45 -10.79
C GLU A 132 -9.89 9.06 -10.42
N GLU A 133 -9.83 8.71 -9.14
CA GLU A 133 -10.45 7.50 -8.61
C GLU A 133 -11.54 7.89 -7.61
N TYR A 134 -12.78 7.60 -7.97
CA TYR A 134 -13.96 7.91 -7.16
C TYR A 134 -14.26 6.76 -6.19
N ARG A 135 -14.22 7.06 -4.90
CA ARG A 135 -14.62 6.15 -3.83
C ARG A 135 -15.84 6.71 -3.08
N PRO A 136 -16.62 5.88 -2.36
CA PRO A 136 -17.79 6.36 -1.63
C PRO A 136 -17.51 7.51 -0.67
N TRP A 137 -16.35 7.49 0.00
CA TRP A 137 -15.99 8.45 1.05
C TRP A 137 -14.87 9.43 0.66
N SER A 138 -14.29 9.28 -0.53
CA SER A 138 -13.19 10.13 -0.98
C SER A 138 -13.07 10.18 -2.50
N VAL A 139 -12.37 11.20 -2.99
CA VAL A 139 -11.88 11.24 -4.38
C VAL A 139 -10.36 11.27 -4.32
N GLN A 140 -9.73 10.32 -5.00
CA GLN A 140 -8.28 10.20 -5.06
C GLN A 140 -7.77 10.70 -6.41
N PHE A 141 -6.65 11.39 -6.40
CA PHE A 141 -5.95 11.83 -7.60
C PHE A 141 -4.56 11.21 -7.57
N LYS A 142 -4.24 10.46 -8.61
CA LYS A 142 -2.98 9.72 -8.72
C LYS A 142 -2.28 10.07 -10.03
N PRO A 143 -0.97 10.30 -10.04
CA PRO A 143 -0.25 10.37 -11.30
C PRO A 143 -0.31 9.01 -12.00
N VAL A 144 -0.16 9.01 -13.32
CA VAL A 144 -0.04 7.75 -14.07
C VAL A 144 1.27 7.04 -13.72
N TRP A 145 2.34 7.81 -13.55
CA TRP A 145 3.69 7.33 -13.26
C TRP A 145 4.31 8.10 -12.11
N VAL A 146 5.13 7.41 -11.32
CA VAL A 146 5.86 8.03 -10.19
C VAL A 146 7.26 8.51 -10.55
N SER A 147 7.73 8.28 -11.78
CA SER A 147 9.10 8.57 -12.22
C SER A 147 9.56 10.00 -11.91
N LYS A 148 8.69 10.99 -12.14
CA LYS A 148 8.97 12.41 -11.85
C LYS A 148 9.00 12.76 -10.37
N TYR A 149 8.48 11.88 -9.52
CA TYR A 149 8.32 12.09 -8.09
C TYR A 149 9.33 11.29 -7.26
N ALA A 150 9.91 10.24 -7.81
CA ALA A 150 10.86 9.39 -7.12
C ALA A 150 12.12 10.16 -6.71
N HIS A 151 12.70 10.96 -7.60
CA HIS A 151 13.88 11.76 -7.25
C HIS A 151 13.59 12.83 -6.19
N PRO A 152 12.60 13.74 -6.34
CA PRO A 152 12.33 14.76 -5.32
C PRO A 152 11.95 14.21 -3.94
N TYR A 153 11.28 13.05 -3.88
CA TYR A 153 10.76 12.53 -2.60
C TYR A 153 11.56 11.38 -1.99
N LEU A 154 12.43 10.72 -2.75
CA LEU A 154 13.17 9.55 -2.28
C LEU A 154 14.65 9.62 -2.65
N PHE A 155 14.99 9.53 -3.93
CA PHE A 155 16.39 9.39 -4.35
C PHE A 155 17.24 10.65 -4.17
N GLY A 156 16.64 11.84 -4.16
CA GLY A 156 17.33 13.10 -3.86
C GLY A 156 17.74 13.28 -2.40
N HIS A 157 17.47 12.29 -1.55
CA HIS A 157 17.82 12.29 -0.13
C HIS A 157 19.01 11.35 0.21
N CYS A 158 19.62 10.71 -0.78
CA CYS A 158 20.80 9.88 -0.64
C CYS A 158 21.77 10.07 -1.81
N ASP A 159 23.03 9.72 -1.60
CA ASP A 159 24.05 9.75 -2.66
C ASP A 159 23.97 8.47 -3.52
N MET A 160 23.66 7.33 -2.88
CA MET A 160 23.50 6.03 -3.51
C MET A 160 22.27 5.29 -2.96
N ALA A 161 21.54 4.62 -3.84
CA ALA A 161 20.42 3.76 -3.47
C ALA A 161 20.69 2.32 -3.90
N LEU A 162 20.60 1.37 -2.97
CA LEU A 162 20.64 -0.07 -3.22
C LEU A 162 19.20 -0.60 -3.20
N LEU A 163 18.69 -1.04 -4.35
CA LEU A 163 17.36 -1.62 -4.48
C LEU A 163 17.49 -3.15 -4.45
N MET A 164 16.91 -3.78 -3.44
CA MET A 164 16.93 -5.24 -3.27
C MET A 164 15.54 -5.81 -3.48
N SER A 165 15.40 -6.82 -4.34
CA SER A 165 14.15 -7.53 -4.57
C SER A 165 14.41 -8.82 -5.33
N ALA A 166 13.63 -9.87 -5.06
CA ALA A 166 13.60 -11.05 -5.92
C ALA A 166 12.99 -10.74 -7.30
N THR A 167 12.22 -9.66 -7.41
CA THR A 167 11.57 -9.18 -8.63
C THR A 167 11.76 -7.66 -8.75
N PRO A 168 12.95 -7.15 -9.09
CA PRO A 168 13.24 -5.72 -9.05
C PRO A 168 12.26 -4.91 -9.92
N PRO A 169 11.90 -3.68 -9.50
CA PRO A 169 11.02 -2.83 -10.30
C PRO A 169 11.74 -2.42 -11.58
N PHE A 170 10.98 -2.08 -12.62
CA PHE A 170 11.55 -1.50 -13.84
C PHE A 170 12.13 -0.11 -13.51
N PRO A 171 13.45 0.12 -13.65
CA PRO A 171 14.08 1.38 -13.25
C PRO A 171 13.41 2.63 -13.85
N GLN A 172 12.88 2.50 -15.07
CA GLN A 172 12.21 3.57 -15.80
C GLN A 172 10.91 4.05 -15.12
N THR A 173 10.16 3.16 -14.43
CA THR A 173 8.93 3.58 -13.72
C THR A 173 9.24 4.46 -12.51
N LEU A 174 10.47 4.32 -11.98
CA LEU A 174 11.04 5.13 -10.92
C LEU A 174 11.88 6.31 -11.44
N GLY A 175 11.97 6.50 -12.76
CA GLY A 175 12.76 7.59 -13.36
C GLY A 175 14.27 7.42 -13.21
N ILE A 176 14.74 6.22 -12.87
CA ILE A 176 16.16 5.90 -12.73
C ILE A 176 16.76 5.71 -14.13
N GLN A 177 17.82 6.45 -14.43
CA GLN A 177 18.55 6.34 -15.70
C GLN A 177 19.90 5.64 -15.49
N ASP A 178 20.65 6.08 -14.47
CA ASP A 178 21.95 5.52 -14.10
C ASP A 178 21.77 4.43 -13.04
N HIS A 179 22.07 3.17 -13.41
CA HIS A 179 21.99 2.02 -12.51
C HIS A 179 22.88 0.87 -12.99
N GLY A 180 23.34 0.07 -12.02
CA GLY A 180 23.89 -1.27 -12.25
C GLY A 180 22.97 -2.32 -11.65
N THR A 181 23.01 -3.53 -12.21
CA THR A 181 22.23 -4.67 -11.72
C THR A 181 23.18 -5.78 -11.29
N ILE A 182 22.93 -6.33 -10.10
CA ILE A 182 23.61 -7.52 -9.60
C ILE A 182 22.55 -8.61 -9.46
N GLU A 183 22.67 -9.67 -10.25
CA GLU A 183 21.81 -10.84 -10.13
C GLU A 183 22.53 -11.90 -9.29
N VAL A 184 21.87 -12.31 -8.20
CA VAL A 184 22.39 -13.36 -7.30
C VAL A 184 21.62 -14.64 -7.61
N PRO A 185 22.29 -15.73 -8.07
CA PRO A 185 21.60 -16.97 -8.37
C PRO A 185 21.04 -17.60 -7.10
N SER A 186 19.91 -18.29 -7.21
CA SER A 186 19.36 -19.07 -6.10
C SER A 186 20.32 -20.17 -5.68
N THR A 187 20.67 -20.21 -4.40
CA THR A 187 21.51 -21.25 -3.79
C THR A 187 20.77 -22.58 -3.58
N PHE A 188 19.44 -22.58 -3.61
CA PHE A 188 18.65 -23.81 -3.51
C PHE A 188 18.82 -24.71 -4.74
N PRO A 189 19.05 -26.03 -4.57
CA PRO A 189 19.10 -26.97 -5.68
C PRO A 189 17.78 -27.00 -6.47
N VAL A 190 17.86 -27.13 -7.81
CA VAL A 190 16.69 -27.12 -8.70
C VAL A 190 15.67 -28.21 -8.34
N HIS A 191 16.14 -29.40 -7.95
CA HIS A 191 15.28 -30.52 -7.59
C HIS A 191 14.45 -30.28 -6.31
N ASN A 192 14.85 -29.34 -5.45
CA ASN A 192 14.12 -28.95 -4.24
C ASN A 192 13.04 -27.89 -4.50
N ARG A 193 12.89 -27.40 -5.75
CA ARG A 193 11.94 -26.33 -6.12
C ARG A 193 11.13 -26.66 -7.38
N PRO A 194 10.43 -27.81 -7.43
CA PRO A 194 9.62 -28.17 -8.59
C PRO A 194 8.50 -27.13 -8.82
N PHE A 195 8.32 -26.71 -10.07
CA PHE A 195 7.19 -25.88 -10.50
C PHE A 195 6.32 -26.68 -11.46
N VAL A 196 5.04 -26.87 -11.10
CA VAL A 196 4.08 -27.60 -11.91
C VAL A 196 2.95 -26.66 -12.31
N ASN A 197 2.88 -26.33 -13.60
CA ASN A 197 1.75 -25.59 -14.14
C ASN A 197 0.62 -26.55 -14.49
N VAL A 198 -0.44 -26.53 -13.69
CA VAL A 198 -1.62 -27.39 -13.88
C VAL A 198 -2.55 -26.85 -14.99
N ALA A 199 -2.53 -25.53 -15.26
CA ALA A 199 -3.31 -24.84 -16.31
C ALA A 199 -4.79 -25.29 -16.48
N SER A 200 -5.46 -25.70 -15.40
CA SER A 200 -6.76 -26.39 -15.46
C SER A 200 -7.97 -25.45 -15.55
N VAL A 201 -7.86 -24.21 -15.06
CA VAL A 201 -8.98 -23.27 -14.93
C VAL A 201 -8.58 -21.88 -15.42
N LYS A 202 -9.34 -21.32 -16.37
CA LYS A 202 -9.18 -19.93 -16.82
C LYS A 202 -10.11 -19.02 -16.02
N LEU A 203 -9.55 -18.41 -14.98
CA LEU A 203 -10.25 -17.44 -14.14
C LEU A 203 -10.18 -16.03 -14.74
N ASN A 204 -11.33 -15.45 -15.04
CA ASN A 204 -11.48 -14.02 -15.32
C ASN A 204 -12.79 -13.51 -14.70
N ARG A 205 -12.99 -12.19 -14.68
CA ARG A 205 -14.17 -11.57 -14.04
C ARG A 205 -15.52 -12.10 -14.57
N LYS A 206 -15.59 -12.49 -15.85
CA LYS A 206 -16.83 -13.00 -16.48
C LYS A 206 -17.04 -14.49 -16.21
N THR A 207 -15.96 -15.27 -16.16
CA THR A 207 -16.03 -16.73 -16.00
C THR A 207 -15.94 -17.20 -14.55
N LEU A 208 -15.60 -16.31 -13.61
CA LEU A 208 -15.31 -16.65 -12.22
C LEU A 208 -16.39 -17.57 -11.62
N GLU A 209 -17.65 -17.13 -11.60
CA GLU A 209 -18.75 -17.89 -10.98
C GLU A 209 -18.91 -19.29 -11.55
N ALA A 210 -18.90 -19.40 -12.87
CA ALA A 210 -19.06 -20.66 -13.56
C ALA A 210 -17.87 -21.61 -13.35
N GLN A 211 -16.69 -21.07 -13.00
CA GLN A 211 -15.45 -21.84 -12.83
C GLN A 211 -15.14 -22.14 -11.36
N LEU A 212 -15.76 -21.46 -10.40
CA LEU A 212 -15.52 -21.67 -8.96
C LEU A 212 -15.66 -23.15 -8.53
N PRO A 213 -16.69 -23.91 -8.95
CA PRO A 213 -16.77 -25.33 -8.63
C PRO A 213 -15.58 -26.16 -9.17
N LYS A 214 -15.08 -25.79 -10.36
CA LYS A 214 -13.91 -26.44 -10.96
C LYS A 214 -12.63 -26.09 -10.20
N VAL A 215 -12.51 -24.87 -9.67
CA VAL A 215 -11.40 -24.48 -8.79
C VAL A 215 -11.40 -25.35 -7.53
N VAL A 216 -12.56 -25.51 -6.88
CA VAL A 216 -12.69 -26.34 -5.68
C VAL A 216 -12.29 -27.79 -5.99
N SER A 217 -12.83 -28.37 -7.06
CA SER A 217 -12.50 -29.74 -7.48
C SER A 217 -11.00 -29.93 -7.74
N GLU A 218 -10.33 -28.97 -8.39
CA GLU A 218 -8.90 -29.06 -8.65
C GLU A 218 -8.06 -28.90 -7.37
N CYS A 219 -8.43 -27.96 -6.50
CA CYS A 219 -7.79 -27.81 -5.20
C CYS A 219 -7.94 -29.08 -4.36
N ASP A 220 -9.14 -29.66 -4.28
CA ASP A 220 -9.40 -30.90 -3.55
C ASP A 220 -8.58 -32.07 -4.08
N ARG A 221 -8.44 -32.18 -5.41
CA ARG A 221 -7.58 -33.19 -6.03
C ARG A 221 -6.13 -33.05 -5.58
N LEU A 222 -5.60 -31.83 -5.51
CA LEU A 222 -4.22 -31.55 -5.08
C LEU A 222 -4.05 -31.75 -3.57
N ILE A 223 -5.01 -31.31 -2.76
CA ILE A 223 -5.01 -31.49 -1.32
C ILE A 223 -5.05 -32.99 -0.99
N SER A 224 -5.96 -33.76 -1.60
CA SER A 224 -6.06 -35.21 -1.41
C SER A 224 -4.71 -35.91 -1.64
N LYS A 225 -4.01 -35.55 -2.72
CA LYS A 225 -2.70 -36.12 -3.05
C LYS A 225 -1.68 -35.84 -1.94
N HIS A 226 -1.57 -34.60 -1.48
CA HIS A 226 -0.57 -34.20 -0.48
C HIS A 226 -0.97 -34.56 0.96
N ARG A 227 -2.28 -34.65 1.24
CA ARG A 227 -2.82 -35.11 2.51
C ARG A 227 -2.44 -36.55 2.79
N ALA A 228 -2.45 -37.41 1.76
CA ALA A 228 -2.02 -38.80 1.87
C ALA A 228 -0.52 -38.93 2.25
N GLU A 229 0.29 -37.92 1.95
CA GLU A 229 1.71 -37.84 2.29
C GLU A 229 1.97 -37.10 3.63
N GLY A 230 0.91 -36.63 4.31
CA GLY A 230 1.02 -35.88 5.58
C GLY A 230 1.57 -34.46 5.43
N HIS A 231 1.57 -33.89 4.22
CA HIS A 231 2.18 -32.59 3.98
C HIS A 231 1.33 -31.42 4.50
N LYS A 232 2.02 -30.34 4.87
CA LYS A 232 1.44 -29.02 5.03
C LYS A 232 1.48 -28.26 3.71
N GLY A 233 0.44 -27.49 3.41
CA GLY A 233 0.31 -26.70 2.18
C GLY A 233 -0.19 -25.29 2.43
N ILE A 234 -0.03 -24.39 1.46
CA ILE A 234 -0.61 -23.04 1.50
C ILE A 234 -1.33 -22.80 0.17
N ILE A 235 -2.59 -22.39 0.23
CA ILE A 235 -3.36 -21.99 -0.95
C ILE A 235 -3.46 -20.47 -1.00
N HIS A 236 -2.75 -19.87 -1.95
CA HIS A 236 -2.83 -18.43 -2.18
C HIS A 236 -3.86 -18.10 -3.25
N THR A 237 -4.92 -17.36 -2.89
CA THR A 237 -5.96 -16.92 -3.82
C THR A 237 -5.86 -15.42 -4.10
N VAL A 238 -6.26 -15.00 -5.29
CA VAL A 238 -6.21 -13.58 -5.70
C VAL A 238 -7.36 -12.72 -5.11
N SER A 239 -8.32 -13.33 -4.40
CA SER A 239 -9.42 -12.61 -3.77
C SER A 239 -10.04 -13.40 -2.64
N TYR A 240 -10.54 -12.68 -1.61
CA TYR A 240 -11.30 -13.29 -0.51
C TYR A 240 -12.51 -14.07 -1.00
N ARG A 241 -13.16 -13.63 -2.08
CA ARG A 241 -14.27 -14.37 -2.69
C ARG A 241 -13.91 -15.81 -3.06
N ILE A 242 -12.74 -16.01 -3.66
CA ILE A 242 -12.28 -17.37 -4.05
C ILE A 242 -11.92 -18.17 -2.80
N ARG A 243 -11.19 -17.55 -1.86
CA ARG A 243 -10.85 -18.17 -0.57
C ARG A 243 -12.10 -18.65 0.17
N ASP A 244 -13.07 -17.77 0.36
CA ASP A 244 -14.29 -18.04 1.13
C ASP A 244 -15.14 -19.11 0.44
N HIS A 245 -15.17 -19.11 -0.91
CA HIS A 245 -15.81 -20.18 -1.66
C HIS A 245 -15.09 -21.54 -1.48
N LEU A 246 -13.75 -21.55 -1.50
CA LEU A 246 -12.99 -22.77 -1.26
C LEU A 246 -13.24 -23.32 0.16
N LEU A 247 -13.20 -22.44 1.17
CA LEU A 247 -13.48 -22.80 2.57
C LEU A 247 -14.91 -23.29 2.79
N ALA A 248 -15.88 -22.84 1.99
CA ALA A 248 -17.27 -23.25 2.14
C ALA A 248 -17.59 -24.59 1.45
N TYR A 249 -16.89 -24.92 0.35
CA TYR A 249 -17.28 -26.00 -0.56
C TYR A 249 -16.22 -27.10 -0.76
N SER A 250 -15.00 -26.94 -0.25
CA SER A 250 -14.00 -28.01 -0.28
C SER A 250 -14.46 -29.23 0.51
N SER A 251 -14.04 -30.42 0.09
CA SER A 251 -14.17 -31.66 0.87
C SER A 251 -13.15 -31.79 2.00
N HIS A 252 -12.17 -30.88 2.09
CA HIS A 252 -11.08 -30.89 3.06
C HIS A 252 -11.12 -29.71 4.05
N GLN A 253 -12.31 -29.17 4.32
CA GLN A 253 -12.50 -28.05 5.25
C GLN A 253 -11.94 -28.33 6.65
N ASP A 254 -11.91 -29.59 7.06
CA ASP A 254 -11.44 -30.06 8.36
C ASP A 254 -9.96 -29.77 8.63
N ILE A 255 -9.15 -29.60 7.58
CA ILE A 255 -7.71 -29.30 7.68
C ILE A 255 -7.34 -27.90 7.17
N MET A 256 -8.33 -27.11 6.76
CA MET A 256 -8.11 -25.76 6.24
C MET A 256 -8.12 -24.72 7.36
N VAL A 257 -7.13 -23.82 7.33
CA VAL A 257 -7.09 -22.63 8.19
C VAL A 257 -7.13 -21.35 7.38
N THR A 258 -7.71 -20.31 7.96
CA THR A 258 -7.70 -18.96 7.40
C THR A 258 -7.59 -17.95 8.53
N HIS A 259 -7.11 -16.76 8.20
CA HIS A 259 -6.95 -15.67 9.15
C HIS A 259 -7.59 -14.38 8.61
N ASP A 260 -7.81 -13.42 9.51
CA ASP A 260 -8.05 -12.02 9.21
C ASP A 260 -6.89 -11.13 9.74
N GLN A 261 -7.10 -9.82 9.82
CA GLN A 261 -6.07 -8.88 10.26
C GLN A 261 -5.76 -8.95 11.77
N LYS A 262 -6.63 -9.56 12.57
CA LYS A 262 -6.57 -9.59 14.03
C LYS A 262 -5.86 -10.82 14.56
N ASP A 263 -6.01 -11.96 13.89
CA ASP A 263 -5.54 -13.29 14.34
C ASP A 263 -4.39 -13.86 13.50
N ARG A 264 -3.97 -13.17 12.42
CA ARG A 264 -2.90 -13.63 11.51
C ARG A 264 -1.66 -14.22 12.20
N SER A 265 -1.14 -13.55 13.22
CA SER A 265 0.09 -14.00 13.90
C SER A 265 -0.12 -15.28 14.70
N GLU A 266 -1.30 -15.42 15.32
CA GLU A 266 -1.67 -16.60 16.11
C GLU A 266 -1.85 -17.81 15.21
N ILE A 267 -2.63 -17.66 14.14
CA ILE A 267 -2.90 -18.76 13.19
C ILE A 267 -1.64 -19.19 12.44
N LEU A 268 -0.75 -18.24 12.12
CA LEU A 268 0.54 -18.57 11.52
C LEU A 268 1.42 -19.39 12.49
N ALA A 269 1.45 -19.04 13.78
CA ALA A 269 2.18 -19.81 14.79
C ALA A 269 1.60 -21.23 14.90
N GLU A 270 0.28 -21.34 15.02
CA GLU A 270 -0.41 -22.63 15.08
C GLU A 270 -0.11 -23.51 13.85
N PHE A 271 -0.12 -22.94 12.65
CA PHE A 271 0.19 -23.68 11.42
C PHE A 271 1.65 -24.13 11.35
N MET A 272 2.59 -23.31 11.85
CA MET A 272 4.01 -23.69 11.91
C MET A 272 4.23 -24.84 12.89
N GLU A 273 3.56 -24.81 14.05
CA GLU A 273 3.68 -25.80 15.12
C GLU A 273 2.87 -27.08 14.85
N SER A 274 1.81 -27.03 14.03
CA SER A 274 0.97 -28.20 13.78
C SER A 274 1.73 -29.31 13.04
N GLU A 275 1.48 -30.56 13.45
CA GLU A 275 1.72 -31.75 12.63
C GLU A 275 0.81 -31.71 11.38
N GLY A 276 1.31 -32.20 10.24
CA GLY A 276 0.49 -32.31 9.03
C GLY A 276 -0.52 -33.46 9.10
N PRO A 277 -1.54 -33.48 8.25
CA PRO A 277 -1.80 -32.56 7.14
C PRO A 277 -2.55 -31.29 7.57
N ARG A 278 -2.15 -30.14 7.04
CA ARG A 278 -2.82 -28.84 7.27
C ARG A 278 -2.62 -27.89 6.08
N VAL A 279 -3.65 -27.10 5.74
CA VAL A 279 -3.67 -26.23 4.55
C VAL A 279 -4.12 -24.81 4.87
#